data_AF-A0A0W8IJI6-F1
#
_entry.id   AF-A0A0W8IJI6-F1
#
_cell.length_a   1.000
_cell.length_b   1.000
_cell.length_c   1.000
_cell.angle_alpha   90.00
_cell.angle_beta   90.00
_cell.angle_gamma   90.00
#
_symmetry.space_group_name_H-M   'P 1'
#
loop_
_entity.id
_entity.type
_entity.pdbx_description
1 polymer ?
#
loop_
_entity_poly.entity_id
_entity_poly.type
_entity_poly.pdbx_seq_one_letter_code
_entity_poly.pdbx_strand_id
1 'polypeptide(L)'
;MGHQVALSFEDGVTKVVKVGDYETVLDAAYKARINIPADCRDGACGTCKAFCDSGTFDPGDFIDDAMTEDELEKGYLLTCQAVPESDMAIQIPATAESAKTSAATFTSTLQELDKHSETTISFTLDVEKREDLAFLPGQYVNIKVPGTDAERSYSFSSGPEVEGAAFMVRITPQGAMSEYLRDRAQVGDTVEFSGPYGSFFLREPKRPLLLLAGGTGLAPLLSILEKLAENPPSTPVHLIYGVTREADIVGLDWIRAYESKLPGFTWDYIASEEGTSAPHTGYVTQIIEPSHLNDGDVDVYLCGPPPMVNAVSKWLDSEGIEPANFYFERFAPKESTGGDAETGAPPSPEKVAAEGDTMTRTEAVSSMETGRLEFRKEDSFAHLDARMGLELAVTELMMGRLTEEQLHQFRRLAEATTHSVGAGTVSDPEEYVRTNEEFHEYLFMVSDNPALLESYRRLDVREQMAATFEEGTEIFARVAQDHVDVVAAFEANDKERAREVIMAHARDAKETMSTAIDAKEAGN
;
A
#
# COMPACT_ATOMS: atom_id res chain seq x y z
N MET A 1 2.18 -25.10 16.41
CA MET A 1 1.52 -24.25 17.41
C MET A 1 1.27 -22.93 16.70
N GLY A 2 0.02 -22.59 16.39
CA GLY A 2 -0.26 -21.48 15.48
C GLY A 2 0.18 -20.09 15.98
N HIS A 3 0.35 -19.16 15.05
CA HIS A 3 0.87 -17.81 15.24
C HIS A 3 -0.25 -16.76 15.34
N GLN A 4 0.04 -15.62 15.98
CA GLN A 4 -0.84 -14.46 16.02
C GLN A 4 -0.49 -13.49 14.90
N VAL A 5 -1.47 -13.10 14.11
CA VAL A 5 -1.30 -12.11 13.03
C VAL A 5 -2.20 -10.91 13.30
N ALA A 6 -1.60 -9.74 13.49
CA ALA A 6 -2.30 -8.47 13.57
C ALA A 6 -2.57 -7.92 12.16
N LEU A 7 -3.84 -7.73 11.83
CA LEU A 7 -4.35 -7.16 10.58
C LEU A 7 -4.70 -5.69 10.82
N SER A 8 -3.85 -4.76 10.38
CA SER A 8 -4.07 -3.31 10.47
C SER A 8 -4.76 -2.82 9.20
N PHE A 9 -5.91 -2.16 9.35
CA PHE A 9 -6.72 -1.63 8.25
C PHE A 9 -6.50 -0.12 8.08
N GLU A 10 -6.83 0.42 6.91
CA GLU A 10 -6.62 1.83 6.56
C GLU A 10 -7.46 2.81 7.39
N ASP A 11 -8.53 2.34 8.01
CA ASP A 11 -9.37 3.10 8.94
C ASP A 11 -8.80 3.12 10.38
N GLY A 12 -7.55 2.66 10.56
CA GLY A 12 -6.83 2.64 11.84
C GLY A 12 -7.28 1.51 12.77
N VAL A 13 -8.18 0.63 12.34
CA VAL A 13 -8.62 -0.52 13.12
C VAL A 13 -7.61 -1.65 12.97
N THR A 14 -7.24 -2.30 14.09
CA THR A 14 -6.44 -3.53 14.07
C THR A 14 -7.27 -4.71 14.59
N LYS A 15 -7.24 -5.84 13.87
CA LYS A 15 -7.82 -7.11 14.32
C LYS A 15 -6.74 -8.17 14.42
N VAL A 16 -6.76 -8.99 15.47
CA VAL A 16 -5.80 -10.09 15.63
C VAL A 16 -6.48 -11.41 15.29
N VAL A 17 -5.85 -12.21 14.44
CA VAL A 17 -6.29 -13.55 14.09
C VAL A 17 -5.23 -14.57 14.48
N LYS A 18 -5.67 -15.74 14.94
CA LYS A 18 -4.78 -16.86 15.20
C LYS A 18 -4.73 -17.72 13.94
N VAL A 19 -3.55 -17.87 13.37
CA VAL A 19 -3.28 -18.65 12.16
C VAL A 19 -2.69 -19.99 12.56
N GLY A 20 -3.30 -21.09 12.12
CA GLY A 20 -2.83 -22.45 12.38
C GLY A 20 -1.51 -22.78 11.66
N ASP A 21 -0.91 -23.91 12.04
CA ASP A 21 0.26 -24.42 11.34
C ASP A 21 -0.15 -24.79 9.90
N TYR A 22 0.61 -24.34 8.90
CA TYR A 22 0.31 -24.54 7.46
C TYR A 22 -0.99 -23.89 6.97
N GLU A 23 -1.56 -22.98 7.75
CA GLU A 23 -2.74 -22.20 7.34
C GLU A 23 -2.29 -20.84 6.79
N THR A 24 -2.93 -20.39 5.71
CA THR A 24 -2.65 -19.07 5.15
C THR A 24 -3.31 -17.98 5.97
N VAL A 25 -2.75 -16.77 5.92
CA VAL A 25 -3.34 -15.60 6.58
C VAL A 25 -4.79 -15.38 6.15
N LEU A 26 -5.08 -15.54 4.85
CA LEU A 26 -6.41 -15.38 4.29
C LEU A 26 -7.42 -16.36 4.88
N ASP A 27 -7.08 -17.65 4.94
CA ASP A 27 -7.99 -18.68 5.45
C ASP A 27 -8.30 -18.44 6.93
N ALA A 28 -7.30 -18.07 7.73
CA ALA A 28 -7.49 -17.72 9.13
C ALA A 28 -8.38 -16.47 9.30
N ALA A 29 -8.16 -15.43 8.50
CA ALA A 29 -8.98 -14.22 8.50
C ALA A 29 -10.45 -14.53 8.16
N TYR A 30 -10.70 -15.33 7.12
CA TYR A 30 -12.05 -15.72 6.72
C TYR A 30 -12.74 -16.62 7.75
N LYS A 31 -12.00 -17.54 8.39
CA LYS A 31 -12.53 -18.32 9.53
C LYS A 31 -12.93 -17.44 10.71
N ALA A 32 -12.20 -16.35 10.93
CA ALA A 32 -12.52 -15.32 11.92
C ALA A 32 -13.63 -14.35 11.45
N ARG A 33 -14.22 -14.56 10.26
CA ARG A 33 -15.22 -13.68 9.63
C ARG A 33 -14.70 -12.27 9.37
N ILE A 34 -13.44 -12.17 8.97
CA ILE A 34 -12.78 -10.95 8.52
C ILE A 34 -12.46 -11.15 7.05
N ASN A 35 -13.30 -10.61 6.19
CA ASN A 35 -13.23 -10.81 4.74
C ASN A 35 -12.22 -9.82 4.14
N ILE A 36 -10.94 -10.05 4.41
CA ILE A 36 -9.87 -9.28 3.77
C ILE A 36 -9.87 -9.49 2.24
N PRO A 37 -9.35 -8.55 1.44
CA PRO A 37 -9.38 -8.64 -0.02
C PRO A 37 -8.81 -9.96 -0.54
N ALA A 38 -9.56 -10.68 -1.38
CA ALA A 38 -9.12 -11.88 -2.08
C ALA A 38 -10.08 -12.25 -3.22
N ASP A 39 -9.56 -13.01 -4.20
CA ASP A 39 -10.34 -13.58 -5.31
C ASP A 39 -9.87 -15.01 -5.65
N CYS A 40 -8.79 -15.17 -6.42
CA CYS A 40 -8.40 -16.48 -6.98
C CYS A 40 -7.90 -17.51 -5.96
N ARG A 41 -7.34 -17.04 -4.83
CA ARG A 41 -6.68 -17.84 -3.77
C ARG A 41 -5.51 -18.72 -4.23
N ASP A 42 -4.91 -18.43 -5.38
CA ASP A 42 -3.87 -19.25 -6.01
C ASP A 42 -2.64 -18.43 -6.43
N GLY A 43 -2.40 -17.29 -5.77
CA GLY A 43 -1.21 -16.46 -6.04
C GLY A 43 -1.17 -15.78 -7.42
N ALA A 44 -2.31 -15.74 -8.15
CA ALA A 44 -2.35 -15.30 -9.54
C ALA A 44 -2.97 -13.91 -9.80
N CYS A 45 -3.95 -13.49 -8.98
CA CYS A 45 -4.71 -12.25 -9.24
C CYS A 45 -4.14 -10.99 -8.57
N GLY A 46 -3.29 -11.12 -7.53
CA GLY A 46 -2.79 -9.98 -6.76
C GLY A 46 -3.78 -9.29 -5.81
N THR A 47 -5.09 -9.55 -5.89
CA THR A 47 -6.13 -8.90 -5.04
C THR A 47 -5.87 -8.99 -3.54
N CYS A 48 -5.20 -10.06 -3.09
CA CYS A 48 -4.92 -10.32 -1.68
C CYS A 48 -3.58 -9.77 -1.19
N LYS A 49 -2.92 -8.92 -2.00
CA LYS A 49 -1.65 -8.29 -1.66
C LYS A 49 -1.80 -7.42 -0.41
N ALA A 50 -0.86 -7.57 0.50
CA ALA A 50 -0.76 -6.86 1.77
C ALA A 50 0.71 -6.52 2.03
N PHE A 51 0.97 -5.67 3.01
CA PHE A 51 2.33 -5.31 3.42
C PHE A 51 2.64 -5.90 4.81
N CYS A 52 3.81 -6.50 4.98
CA CYS A 52 4.27 -7.06 6.24
C CYS A 52 5.10 -6.03 7.00
N ASP A 53 4.53 -5.45 8.07
CA ASP A 53 5.27 -4.53 8.95
C ASP A 53 6.33 -5.29 9.76
N SER A 54 6.00 -6.50 10.22
CA SER A 54 6.90 -7.32 11.03
C SER A 54 6.51 -8.79 11.04
N GLY A 55 7.49 -9.65 11.33
CA GLY A 55 7.36 -11.11 11.40
C GLY A 55 7.90 -11.80 10.15
N THR A 56 7.98 -13.13 10.20
CA THR A 56 8.43 -13.97 9.08
C THR A 56 7.31 -14.87 8.60
N PHE A 57 7.34 -15.19 7.30
CA PHE A 57 6.35 -15.99 6.63
C PHE A 57 6.99 -16.76 5.48
N ASP A 58 6.43 -17.92 5.18
CA ASP A 58 6.60 -18.57 3.89
C ASP A 58 5.71 -17.85 2.87
N PRO A 59 6.27 -17.25 1.80
CA PRO A 59 5.48 -16.51 0.81
C PRO A 59 4.58 -17.41 -0.05
N GLY A 60 4.82 -18.74 -0.06
CA GLY A 60 4.12 -19.67 -0.94
C GLY A 60 4.43 -19.45 -2.42
N ASP A 61 3.58 -19.99 -3.29
CA ASP A 61 3.74 -19.89 -4.75
C ASP A 61 2.95 -18.70 -5.31
N PHE A 62 3.58 -17.90 -6.18
CA PHE A 62 2.94 -16.78 -6.86
C PHE A 62 3.56 -16.53 -8.23
N ILE A 63 2.85 -15.79 -9.08
CA ILE A 63 3.36 -15.33 -10.38
C ILE A 63 3.64 -13.83 -10.35
N ASP A 64 4.57 -13.38 -11.19
CA ASP A 64 4.99 -11.97 -11.27
C ASP A 64 3.84 -10.99 -11.53
N ASP A 65 2.78 -11.43 -12.23
CA ASP A 65 1.58 -10.60 -12.47
C ASP A 65 0.86 -10.24 -11.16
N ALA A 66 0.88 -11.14 -10.17
CA ALA A 66 0.27 -10.93 -8.86
C ALA A 66 1.20 -10.14 -7.93
N MET A 67 2.45 -10.56 -7.82
CA MET A 67 3.48 -9.94 -6.97
C MET A 67 4.87 -10.26 -7.52
N THR A 68 5.77 -9.27 -7.59
CA THR A 68 7.14 -9.49 -8.05
C THR A 68 8.08 -9.87 -6.91
N GLU A 69 9.25 -10.45 -7.24
CA GLU A 69 10.30 -10.71 -6.24
C GLU A 69 10.77 -9.42 -5.53
N ASP A 70 10.92 -8.31 -6.26
CA ASP A 70 11.25 -6.99 -5.68
C ASP A 70 10.19 -6.50 -4.67
N GLU A 71 8.90 -6.74 -4.95
CA GLU A 71 7.82 -6.42 -4.02
C GLU A 71 7.91 -7.30 -2.76
N LEU A 72 8.20 -8.59 -2.91
CA LEU A 72 8.42 -9.49 -1.78
C LEU A 72 9.60 -9.05 -0.91
N GLU A 73 10.73 -8.67 -1.52
CA GLU A 73 11.91 -8.14 -0.81
C GLU A 73 11.61 -6.84 -0.08
N LYS A 74 10.71 -6.00 -0.61
CA LYS A 74 10.23 -4.78 0.05
C LYS A 74 9.24 -5.07 1.19
N GLY A 75 8.83 -6.31 1.40
CA GLY A 75 7.94 -6.72 2.50
C GLY A 75 6.48 -6.93 2.09
N TYR A 76 6.15 -6.92 0.80
CA TYR A 76 4.80 -7.30 0.35
C TYR A 76 4.59 -8.82 0.42
N LEU A 77 3.34 -9.22 0.66
CA LEU A 77 2.93 -10.62 0.65
C LEU A 77 1.57 -10.80 -0.03
N LEU A 78 1.27 -12.02 -0.47
CA LEU A 78 -0.08 -12.42 -0.87
C LEU A 78 -0.73 -13.18 0.28
N THR A 79 -1.73 -12.61 0.95
CA THR A 79 -2.36 -13.25 2.13
C THR A 79 -2.98 -14.62 1.82
N CYS A 80 -3.31 -14.91 0.56
CA CYS A 80 -3.82 -16.22 0.13
C CYS A 80 -2.77 -17.32 0.02
N GLN A 81 -1.48 -16.97 0.03
CA GLN A 81 -0.34 -17.89 -0.07
C GLN A 81 0.52 -17.86 1.18
N ALA A 82 0.62 -16.68 1.82
CA ALA A 82 1.50 -16.47 2.96
C ALA A 82 1.08 -17.30 4.17
N VAL A 83 2.00 -18.15 4.65
CA VAL A 83 1.87 -18.94 5.88
C VAL A 83 2.83 -18.34 6.92
N PRO A 84 2.32 -17.84 8.06
CA PRO A 84 3.18 -17.28 9.12
C PRO A 84 4.16 -18.31 9.70
N GLU A 85 5.41 -17.90 9.86
CA GLU A 85 6.46 -18.64 10.58
C GLU A 85 6.77 -18.01 11.96
N SER A 86 6.29 -16.80 12.19
CA SER A 86 6.28 -16.11 13.48
C SER A 86 4.94 -15.41 13.71
N ASP A 87 4.78 -14.79 14.88
CA ASP A 87 3.75 -13.77 15.03
C ASP A 87 4.07 -12.60 14.07
N MET A 88 3.04 -12.00 13.46
CA MET A 88 3.19 -11.00 12.39
C MET A 88 2.28 -9.80 12.61
N ALA A 89 2.66 -8.65 12.05
CA ALA A 89 1.77 -7.52 11.83
C ALA A 89 1.77 -7.18 10.33
N ILE A 90 0.58 -7.08 9.73
CA ILE A 90 0.41 -6.79 8.32
C ILE A 90 -0.62 -5.68 8.10
N GLN A 91 -0.38 -4.85 7.09
CA GLN A 91 -1.29 -3.81 6.62
C GLN A 91 -2.19 -4.36 5.51
N ILE A 92 -3.49 -4.25 5.70
CA ILE A 92 -4.51 -4.67 4.75
C ILE A 92 -4.99 -3.43 3.97
N PRO A 93 -4.92 -3.43 2.62
CA PRO A 93 -5.38 -2.31 1.79
C PRO A 93 -6.91 -2.28 1.65
N ALA A 94 -7.59 -2.18 2.79
CA ALA A 94 -9.03 -2.10 2.94
C ALA A 94 -9.40 -1.47 4.30
N THR A 95 -10.67 -1.12 4.48
CA THR A 95 -11.20 -0.70 5.78
C THR A 95 -11.72 -1.92 6.55
N ALA A 96 -11.74 -1.85 7.89
CA ALA A 96 -12.32 -2.92 8.69
C ALA A 96 -13.85 -3.03 8.50
N GLU A 97 -14.49 -1.99 7.98
CA GLU A 97 -15.89 -1.99 7.55
C GLU A 97 -16.10 -2.78 6.25
N SER A 98 -15.30 -2.53 5.21
CA SER A 98 -15.41 -3.31 3.96
C SER A 98 -15.08 -4.78 4.19
N ALA A 99 -14.18 -5.09 5.13
CA ALA A 99 -13.89 -6.47 5.53
C ALA A 99 -15.05 -7.19 6.28
N LYS A 100 -16.21 -6.55 6.47
CA LYS A 100 -17.45 -7.18 6.98
C LYS A 100 -18.41 -7.57 5.87
N THR A 101 -18.28 -7.03 4.67
CA THR A 101 -19.11 -7.44 3.53
C THR A 101 -18.56 -8.74 2.95
N SER A 102 -19.44 -9.60 2.44
CA SER A 102 -19.07 -10.87 1.82
C SER A 102 -19.55 -10.90 0.39
N ALA A 103 -18.72 -11.41 -0.51
CA ALA A 103 -19.16 -11.70 -1.86
C ALA A 103 -20.36 -12.65 -1.85
N ALA A 104 -21.37 -12.33 -2.66
CA ALA A 104 -22.57 -13.14 -2.87
C ALA A 104 -22.74 -13.45 -4.35
N THR A 105 -23.55 -14.46 -4.66
CA THR A 105 -23.94 -14.78 -6.04
C THR A 105 -25.23 -14.06 -6.38
N PHE A 106 -25.27 -13.44 -7.54
CA PHE A 106 -26.41 -12.71 -8.07
C PHE A 106 -26.83 -13.30 -9.41
N THR A 107 -28.14 -13.37 -9.61
CA THR A 107 -28.75 -13.63 -10.90
C THR A 107 -29.21 -12.30 -11.48
N SER A 108 -29.02 -12.11 -12.77
CA SER A 108 -29.34 -10.86 -13.45
C SER A 108 -29.80 -11.10 -14.88
N THR A 109 -30.40 -10.08 -15.48
CA THR A 109 -30.84 -10.09 -16.87
C THR A 109 -30.05 -9.06 -17.67
N LEU A 110 -29.53 -9.44 -18.83
CA LEU A 110 -28.87 -8.52 -19.75
C LEU A 110 -29.90 -7.51 -20.29
N GLN A 111 -29.80 -6.25 -19.87
CA GLN A 111 -30.76 -5.19 -20.20
C GLN A 111 -30.34 -4.39 -21.43
N GLU A 112 -29.04 -4.09 -21.53
CA GLU A 112 -28.47 -3.30 -22.63
C GLU A 112 -27.16 -3.93 -23.10
N LEU A 113 -26.88 -3.83 -24.40
CA LEU A 113 -25.68 -4.37 -25.03
C LEU A 113 -25.28 -3.48 -26.22
N ASP A 114 -24.21 -2.70 -26.06
CA ASP A 114 -23.73 -1.75 -27.05
C ASP A 114 -22.34 -2.12 -27.55
N LYS A 115 -22.22 -2.25 -28.87
CA LYS A 115 -20.96 -2.56 -29.57
C LYS A 115 -20.34 -1.26 -30.08
N HIS A 116 -19.44 -0.68 -29.28
CA HIS A 116 -18.82 0.62 -29.59
C HIS A 116 -17.77 0.51 -30.70
N SER A 117 -17.01 -0.57 -30.70
CA SER A 117 -16.04 -0.88 -31.75
C SER A 117 -15.85 -2.39 -31.90
N GLU A 118 -14.96 -2.81 -32.79
CA GLU A 118 -14.61 -4.23 -32.96
C GLU A 118 -14.01 -4.86 -31.69
N THR A 119 -13.49 -4.01 -30.80
CA THR A 119 -12.74 -4.41 -29.61
C THR A 119 -13.33 -3.93 -28.31
N THR A 120 -14.42 -3.15 -28.32
CA THR A 120 -15.04 -2.70 -27.06
C THR A 120 -16.56 -2.84 -27.10
N ILE A 121 -17.09 -3.49 -26.06
CA ILE A 121 -18.53 -3.63 -25.80
C ILE A 121 -18.82 -3.10 -24.41
N SER A 122 -19.95 -2.42 -24.23
CA SER A 122 -20.54 -2.19 -22.91
C SER A 122 -21.86 -2.93 -22.78
N PHE A 123 -22.22 -3.28 -21.56
CA PHE A 123 -23.51 -3.87 -21.26
C PHE A 123 -23.98 -3.52 -19.86
N THR A 124 -25.29 -3.58 -19.66
CA THR A 124 -25.95 -3.31 -18.38
C THR A 124 -26.72 -4.55 -17.95
N LEU A 125 -26.57 -4.93 -16.69
CA LEU A 125 -27.30 -6.03 -16.06
C LEU A 125 -28.34 -5.47 -15.08
N ASP A 126 -29.58 -5.94 -15.22
CA ASP A 126 -30.65 -5.76 -14.23
C ASP A 126 -30.52 -6.88 -13.18
N VAL A 127 -30.15 -6.51 -11.96
CA VAL A 127 -29.74 -7.46 -10.91
C VAL A 127 -30.92 -7.80 -10.00
N GLU A 128 -31.21 -9.09 -9.84
CA GLU A 128 -32.22 -9.52 -8.87
C GLU A 128 -31.78 -9.17 -7.45
N LYS A 129 -32.69 -8.56 -6.67
CA LYS A 129 -32.39 -8.01 -5.33
C LYS A 129 -31.18 -7.08 -5.34
N ARG A 130 -31.22 -6.10 -6.22
CA ARG A 130 -30.15 -5.10 -6.41
C ARG A 130 -29.65 -4.48 -5.11
N GLU A 131 -30.52 -4.32 -4.11
CA GLU A 131 -30.21 -3.79 -2.78
C GLU A 131 -29.19 -4.64 -1.99
N ASP A 132 -29.07 -5.93 -2.30
CA ASP A 132 -28.11 -6.84 -1.67
C ASP A 132 -26.70 -6.69 -2.29
N LEU A 133 -26.58 -6.07 -3.47
CA LEU A 133 -25.31 -5.81 -4.14
C LEU A 133 -24.71 -4.48 -3.67
N ALA A 134 -24.09 -4.51 -2.49
CA ALA A 134 -23.31 -3.40 -1.95
C ALA A 134 -21.84 -3.52 -2.40
N PHE A 135 -21.35 -2.56 -3.18
CA PHE A 135 -19.95 -2.51 -3.63
C PHE A 135 -19.36 -1.10 -3.50
N LEU A 136 -18.03 -1.03 -3.48
CA LEU A 136 -17.27 0.22 -3.46
C LEU A 136 -16.83 0.60 -4.89
N PRO A 137 -16.90 1.88 -5.28
CA PRO A 137 -16.58 2.30 -6.64
C PRO A 137 -15.14 1.95 -7.01
N GLY A 138 -14.97 1.14 -8.06
CA GLY A 138 -13.69 0.57 -8.48
C GLY A 138 -13.63 -0.96 -8.38
N GLN A 139 -14.48 -1.57 -7.56
CA GLN A 139 -14.57 -3.02 -7.40
C GLN A 139 -15.09 -3.73 -8.66
N TYR A 140 -14.96 -5.06 -8.66
CA TYR A 140 -15.36 -5.93 -9.77
C TYR A 140 -16.19 -7.13 -9.32
N VAL A 141 -16.74 -7.85 -10.30
CA VAL A 141 -17.43 -9.13 -10.12
C VAL A 141 -16.84 -10.19 -11.04
N ASN A 142 -16.98 -11.46 -10.67
CA ASN A 142 -16.70 -12.59 -11.54
C ASN A 142 -17.99 -13.01 -12.23
N ILE A 143 -18.09 -12.73 -13.53
CA ILE A 143 -19.25 -13.07 -14.36
C ILE A 143 -19.05 -14.45 -14.98
N LYS A 144 -20.01 -15.34 -14.79
CA LYS A 144 -20.06 -16.65 -15.44
C LYS A 144 -20.40 -16.47 -16.90
N VAL A 145 -19.57 -17.01 -17.79
CA VAL A 145 -19.79 -16.96 -19.24
C VAL A 145 -20.98 -17.87 -19.59
N PRO A 146 -22.11 -17.33 -20.10
CA PRO A 146 -23.30 -18.13 -20.35
C PRO A 146 -23.06 -19.31 -21.29
N GLY A 147 -23.50 -20.48 -20.84
CA GLY A 147 -23.32 -21.76 -21.55
C GLY A 147 -21.97 -22.44 -21.34
N THR A 148 -21.14 -21.96 -20.40
CA THR A 148 -19.85 -22.58 -20.05
C THR A 148 -19.62 -22.56 -18.53
N ASP A 149 -18.57 -23.23 -18.07
CA ASP A 149 -18.09 -23.16 -16.69
C ASP A 149 -17.01 -22.08 -16.47
N ALA A 150 -16.68 -21.31 -17.52
CA ALA A 150 -15.68 -20.25 -17.42
C ALA A 150 -16.24 -19.01 -16.71
N GLU A 151 -15.40 -18.35 -15.91
CA GLU A 151 -15.70 -17.07 -15.27
C GLU A 151 -14.67 -16.01 -15.66
N ARG A 152 -15.11 -14.76 -15.76
CA ARG A 152 -14.25 -13.62 -16.09
C ARG A 152 -14.56 -12.43 -15.19
N SER A 153 -13.51 -11.76 -14.76
CA SER A 153 -13.56 -10.63 -13.83
C SER A 153 -13.83 -9.34 -14.61
N TYR A 154 -14.84 -8.58 -14.19
CA TYR A 154 -15.20 -7.30 -14.81
C TYR A 154 -15.55 -6.25 -13.75
N SER A 155 -14.82 -5.13 -13.80
CA SER A 155 -15.08 -3.97 -12.96
C SER A 155 -16.40 -3.30 -13.32
N PHE A 156 -17.13 -2.84 -12.32
CA PHE A 156 -18.30 -2.00 -12.55
C PHE A 156 -17.88 -0.70 -13.25
N SER A 157 -18.64 -0.28 -14.25
CA SER A 157 -18.57 1.05 -14.85
C SER A 157 -19.71 1.98 -14.42
N SER A 158 -20.66 1.48 -13.62
CA SER A 158 -21.71 2.25 -12.96
C SER A 158 -21.37 2.53 -11.49
N GLY A 159 -21.99 3.56 -10.91
CA GLY A 159 -21.94 3.84 -9.48
C GLY A 159 -22.76 2.85 -8.64
N PRO A 160 -22.50 2.72 -7.33
CA PRO A 160 -23.17 1.78 -6.44
C PRO A 160 -24.66 2.09 -6.22
N GLU A 161 -25.09 3.33 -6.41
CA GLU A 161 -26.51 3.74 -6.28
C GLU A 161 -27.27 3.68 -7.63
N VAL A 162 -26.59 3.34 -8.72
CA VAL A 162 -27.22 3.18 -10.04
C VAL A 162 -27.95 1.83 -10.09
N GLU A 163 -29.20 1.87 -10.57
CA GLU A 163 -30.09 0.70 -10.64
C GLU A 163 -29.46 -0.44 -11.45
N GLY A 164 -29.01 -0.15 -12.68
CA GLY A 164 -28.31 -1.11 -13.53
C GLY A 164 -26.82 -1.25 -13.20
N ALA A 165 -26.33 -2.49 -13.16
CA ALA A 165 -24.90 -2.77 -13.06
C ALA A 165 -24.27 -2.75 -14.46
N ALA A 166 -23.51 -1.70 -14.78
CA ALA A 166 -22.89 -1.52 -16.08
C ALA A 166 -21.44 -2.03 -16.10
N PHE A 167 -20.99 -2.50 -17.27
CA PHE A 167 -19.66 -3.01 -17.52
C PHE A 167 -19.14 -2.55 -18.87
N MET A 168 -17.82 -2.42 -18.99
CA MET A 168 -17.11 -2.12 -20.23
C MET A 168 -15.99 -3.14 -20.44
N VAL A 169 -15.99 -3.82 -21.59
CA VAL A 169 -15.20 -5.03 -21.83
C VAL A 169 -14.44 -4.96 -23.15
N ARG A 170 -13.15 -5.30 -23.09
CA ARG A 170 -12.32 -5.54 -24.27
C ARG A 170 -12.70 -6.88 -24.88
N ILE A 171 -12.98 -6.88 -26.18
CA ILE A 171 -13.20 -8.09 -26.97
C ILE A 171 -11.84 -8.56 -27.48
N THR A 172 -11.44 -9.75 -27.01
CA THR A 172 -10.22 -10.42 -27.46
C THR A 172 -10.57 -11.60 -28.38
N PRO A 173 -9.70 -11.93 -29.35
CA PRO A 173 -9.83 -13.17 -30.11
C PRO A 173 -9.81 -14.37 -29.16
N GLN A 174 -10.68 -15.37 -29.39
CA GLN A 174 -10.72 -16.63 -28.63
C GLN A 174 -11.06 -16.49 -27.14
N GLY A 175 -11.44 -15.30 -26.66
CA GLY A 175 -11.91 -15.10 -25.30
C GLY A 175 -13.32 -15.64 -25.11
N ALA A 176 -13.55 -16.55 -24.17
CA ALA A 176 -14.86 -17.19 -23.95
C ALA A 176 -16.01 -16.16 -23.72
N MET A 177 -15.77 -15.14 -22.89
CA MET A 177 -16.73 -14.05 -22.71
C MET A 177 -16.82 -13.16 -23.96
N SER A 178 -15.69 -12.88 -24.61
CA SER A 178 -15.64 -12.05 -25.82
C SER A 178 -16.44 -12.69 -26.98
N GLU A 179 -16.38 -14.01 -27.14
CA GLU A 179 -17.21 -14.78 -28.09
C GLU A 179 -18.69 -14.73 -27.71
N TYR A 180 -19.02 -14.88 -26.42
CA TYR A 180 -20.40 -14.72 -25.97
C TYR A 180 -20.95 -13.33 -26.31
N LEU A 181 -20.29 -12.26 -25.85
CA LEU A 181 -20.75 -10.88 -26.03
C LEU A 181 -20.82 -10.47 -27.50
N ARG A 182 -19.87 -10.92 -28.32
CA ARG A 182 -19.83 -10.57 -29.74
C ARG A 182 -20.85 -11.34 -30.56
N ASP A 183 -20.98 -12.65 -30.33
CA ASP A 183 -21.64 -13.56 -31.29
C ASP A 183 -22.96 -14.15 -30.78
N ARG A 184 -23.16 -14.26 -29.45
CA ARG A 184 -24.28 -15.00 -28.85
C ARG A 184 -25.22 -14.16 -27.98
N ALA A 185 -24.70 -13.15 -27.28
CA ALA A 185 -25.43 -12.39 -26.27
C ALA A 185 -26.64 -11.65 -26.86
N GLN A 186 -27.76 -11.72 -26.15
CA GLN A 186 -29.01 -11.04 -26.48
C GLN A 186 -29.61 -10.39 -25.24
N VAL A 187 -30.19 -9.19 -25.41
CA VAL A 187 -30.99 -8.56 -24.36
C VAL A 187 -32.08 -9.54 -23.91
N GLY A 188 -32.19 -9.74 -22.60
CA GLY A 188 -33.04 -10.75 -21.96
C GLY A 188 -32.29 -12.01 -21.50
N ASP A 189 -31.02 -12.20 -21.87
CA ASP A 189 -30.23 -13.34 -21.40
C ASP A 189 -30.00 -13.28 -19.88
N THR A 190 -30.11 -14.44 -19.23
CA THR A 190 -29.76 -14.58 -17.81
C THR A 190 -28.25 -14.65 -17.64
N VAL A 191 -27.71 -13.80 -16.76
CA VAL A 191 -26.29 -13.72 -16.44
C VAL A 191 -26.12 -13.89 -14.93
N GLU A 192 -25.26 -14.82 -14.54
CA GLU A 192 -24.87 -15.05 -13.15
C GLU A 192 -23.50 -14.45 -12.88
N PHE A 193 -23.34 -13.78 -11.74
CA PHE A 193 -22.03 -13.31 -11.29
C PHE A 193 -21.88 -13.40 -9.76
N SER A 194 -20.64 -13.34 -9.30
CA SER A 194 -20.31 -13.27 -7.88
C SER A 194 -19.48 -12.03 -7.55
N GLY A 195 -19.64 -11.49 -6.34
CA GLY A 195 -18.86 -10.36 -5.83
C GLY A 195 -19.61 -9.52 -4.80
N PRO A 196 -19.14 -8.29 -4.51
CA PRO A 196 -17.98 -7.65 -5.15
C PRO A 196 -16.63 -8.19 -4.65
N TYR A 197 -15.60 -7.96 -5.45
CA TYR A 197 -14.19 -8.24 -5.16
C TYR A 197 -13.33 -7.00 -5.46
N GLY A 198 -12.07 -7.03 -5.02
CA GLY A 198 -11.08 -5.98 -5.32
C GLY A 198 -10.79 -5.05 -4.14
N SER A 199 -9.51 -4.67 -4.02
CA SER A 199 -8.99 -3.65 -3.10
C SER A 199 -8.84 -2.27 -3.78
N PHE A 200 -8.92 -2.22 -5.11
CA PHE A 200 -9.00 -0.99 -5.88
C PHE A 200 -10.39 -0.38 -5.77
N PHE A 201 -10.53 0.62 -4.89
CA PHE A 201 -11.77 1.38 -4.75
C PHE A 201 -11.49 2.80 -4.27
N LEU A 202 -12.40 3.73 -4.56
CA LEU A 202 -12.30 5.12 -4.12
C LEU A 202 -12.21 5.22 -2.59
N ARG A 203 -11.09 5.76 -2.10
CA ARG A 203 -10.94 6.23 -0.72
C ARG A 203 -11.58 7.60 -0.55
N GLU A 204 -11.81 8.00 0.70
CA GLU A 204 -12.29 9.35 1.00
C GLU A 204 -11.32 10.39 0.43
N PRO A 205 -11.77 11.26 -0.49
CA PRO A 205 -10.88 12.20 -1.16
C PRO A 205 -10.47 13.32 -0.20
N LYS A 206 -9.22 13.25 0.28
CA LYS A 206 -8.62 14.25 1.18
C LYS A 206 -7.67 15.23 0.48
N ARG A 207 -7.30 14.90 -0.77
CA ARG A 207 -6.32 15.62 -1.61
C ARG A 207 -6.74 15.52 -3.08
N PRO A 208 -6.05 16.22 -4.02
CA PRO A 208 -6.27 16.04 -5.45
C PRO A 208 -6.24 14.58 -5.89
N LEU A 209 -7.07 14.23 -6.88
CA LEU A 209 -7.10 12.90 -7.48
C LEU A 209 -6.55 12.92 -8.90
N LEU A 210 -5.61 12.02 -9.20
CA LEU A 210 -5.16 11.73 -10.56
C LEU A 210 -5.61 10.33 -10.96
N LEU A 211 -6.55 10.25 -11.90
CA LEU A 211 -7.12 9.03 -12.43
C LEU A 211 -6.44 8.69 -13.76
N LEU A 212 -5.89 7.49 -13.91
CA LEU A 212 -5.18 7.03 -15.10
C LEU A 212 -5.84 5.74 -15.62
N ALA A 213 -6.40 5.79 -16.82
CA ALA A 213 -7.07 4.64 -17.46
C ALA A 213 -6.31 4.15 -18.69
N GLY A 214 -6.19 2.83 -18.84
CA GLY A 214 -5.72 2.16 -20.06
C GLY A 214 -6.79 1.30 -20.69
N GLY A 215 -7.27 1.67 -21.89
CA GLY A 215 -8.34 0.93 -22.58
C GLY A 215 -9.56 0.71 -21.70
N THR A 216 -10.01 -0.54 -21.51
CA THR A 216 -11.17 -0.82 -20.65
C THR A 216 -10.90 -0.65 -19.15
N GLY A 217 -9.66 -0.32 -18.74
CA GLY A 217 -9.37 0.20 -17.40
C GLY A 217 -10.09 1.51 -17.07
N LEU A 218 -10.74 2.13 -18.07
CA LEU A 218 -11.71 3.21 -17.85
C LEU A 218 -12.92 2.78 -17.01
N ALA A 219 -13.33 1.51 -17.06
CA ALA A 219 -14.53 1.00 -16.37
C ALA A 219 -14.57 1.35 -14.87
N PRO A 220 -13.61 0.92 -14.03
CA PRO A 220 -13.66 1.25 -12.59
C PRO A 220 -13.56 2.75 -12.33
N LEU A 221 -12.86 3.51 -13.19
CA LEU A 221 -12.76 4.97 -13.03
C LEU A 221 -14.08 5.69 -13.34
N LEU A 222 -14.91 5.17 -14.24
CA LEU A 222 -16.28 5.67 -14.44
C LEU A 222 -17.16 5.43 -13.20
N SER A 223 -17.00 4.29 -12.54
CA SER A 223 -17.68 4.03 -11.25
C SER A 223 -17.24 5.03 -10.18
N ILE A 224 -15.94 5.31 -10.09
CA ILE A 224 -15.37 6.33 -9.19
C ILE A 224 -15.95 7.72 -9.51
N LEU A 225 -15.97 8.13 -10.78
CA LEU A 225 -16.53 9.42 -11.20
C LEU A 225 -18.01 9.56 -10.86
N GLU A 226 -18.82 8.51 -11.03
CA GLU A 226 -20.23 8.53 -10.62
C GLU A 226 -20.37 8.75 -9.11
N LYS A 227 -19.54 8.10 -8.29
CA LYS A 227 -19.59 8.33 -6.84
C LYS A 227 -19.16 9.74 -6.45
N LEU A 228 -18.10 10.25 -7.08
CA LEU A 228 -17.64 11.62 -6.85
C LEU A 228 -18.73 12.61 -7.28
N ALA A 229 -19.48 12.34 -8.36
CA ALA A 229 -20.53 13.23 -8.85
C ALA A 229 -21.71 13.37 -7.86
N GLU A 230 -21.99 12.35 -7.06
CA GLU A 230 -22.98 12.41 -5.97
C GLU A 230 -22.52 13.32 -4.83
N ASN A 231 -21.22 13.26 -4.48
CA ASN A 231 -20.62 14.04 -3.39
C ASN A 231 -19.30 14.67 -3.87
N PRO A 232 -19.36 15.78 -4.62
CA PRO A 232 -18.17 16.37 -5.23
C PRO A 232 -17.15 16.78 -4.18
N PRO A 233 -15.87 16.37 -4.32
CA PRO A 233 -14.82 16.77 -3.40
C PRO A 233 -14.53 18.28 -3.54
N SER A 234 -13.91 18.86 -2.50
CA SER A 234 -13.36 20.22 -2.59
C SER A 234 -12.02 20.28 -3.31
N THR A 235 -11.40 19.14 -3.58
CA THR A 235 -10.13 18.98 -4.26
C THR A 235 -10.34 18.68 -5.75
N PRO A 236 -9.40 19.08 -6.63
CA PRO A 236 -9.51 18.82 -8.06
C PRO A 236 -9.39 17.33 -8.38
N VAL A 237 -10.03 16.92 -9.47
CA VAL A 237 -9.99 15.57 -10.02
C VAL A 237 -9.57 15.66 -11.47
N HIS A 238 -8.49 14.98 -11.85
CA HIS A 238 -8.00 14.93 -13.22
C HIS A 238 -8.00 13.49 -13.74
N LEU A 239 -8.56 13.25 -14.93
CA LEU A 239 -8.52 11.94 -15.60
C LEU A 239 -7.66 11.99 -16.86
N ILE A 240 -6.75 11.03 -17.02
CA ILE A 240 -6.04 10.78 -18.27
C ILE A 240 -6.43 9.40 -18.80
N TYR A 241 -6.98 9.38 -20.02
CA TYR A 241 -7.40 8.15 -20.68
C TYR A 241 -6.47 7.78 -21.84
N GLY A 242 -5.71 6.71 -21.68
CA GLY A 242 -4.80 6.16 -22.69
C GLY A 242 -5.41 4.98 -23.43
N VAL A 243 -5.27 4.98 -24.76
CA VAL A 243 -5.64 3.82 -25.61
C VAL A 243 -4.55 3.53 -26.63
N THR A 244 -4.55 2.31 -27.19
CA THR A 244 -3.55 1.94 -28.20
C THR A 244 -3.95 2.42 -29.58
N ARG A 245 -5.16 2.09 -30.01
CA ARG A 245 -5.63 2.26 -31.40
C ARG A 245 -6.75 3.29 -31.50
N GLU A 246 -6.91 3.88 -32.67
CA GLU A 246 -7.99 4.81 -33.02
C GLU A 246 -9.38 4.19 -32.73
N ALA A 247 -9.55 2.92 -33.10
CA ALA A 247 -10.79 2.17 -32.87
C ALA A 247 -11.09 1.88 -31.38
N ASP A 248 -10.12 2.11 -30.49
CA ASP A 248 -10.27 1.94 -29.05
C ASP A 248 -10.64 3.27 -28.35
N ILE A 249 -10.69 4.40 -29.07
CA ILE A 249 -11.20 5.69 -28.56
C ILE A 249 -12.73 5.63 -28.43
N VAL A 250 -13.19 5.13 -27.29
CA VAL A 250 -14.60 4.97 -26.96
C VAL A 250 -14.90 5.57 -25.58
N GLY A 251 -16.16 5.91 -25.31
CA GLY A 251 -16.58 6.39 -23.98
C GLY A 251 -16.27 7.86 -23.66
N LEU A 252 -15.78 8.64 -24.62
CA LEU A 252 -15.48 10.07 -24.42
C LEU A 252 -16.71 10.88 -23.98
N ASP A 253 -17.89 10.56 -24.51
CA ASP A 253 -19.14 11.23 -24.13
C ASP A 253 -19.57 10.88 -22.70
N TRP A 254 -19.22 9.69 -22.20
CA TRP A 254 -19.46 9.31 -20.81
C TRP A 254 -18.59 10.12 -19.86
N ILE A 255 -17.30 10.28 -20.20
CA ILE A 255 -16.37 11.13 -19.43
C ILE A 255 -16.86 12.58 -19.44
N ARG A 256 -17.19 13.12 -20.62
CA ARG A 256 -17.67 14.49 -20.80
C ARG A 256 -18.92 14.80 -19.97
N ALA A 257 -19.81 13.83 -19.77
CA ALA A 257 -21.01 14.01 -18.96
C ALA A 257 -20.69 14.46 -17.51
N TYR A 258 -19.52 14.11 -16.99
CA TYR A 258 -19.09 14.48 -15.64
C TYR A 258 -18.56 15.91 -15.51
N GLU A 259 -18.17 16.58 -16.60
CA GLU A 259 -17.75 17.99 -16.57
C GLU A 259 -18.81 18.90 -15.93
N SER A 260 -20.09 18.60 -16.19
CA SER A 260 -21.21 19.35 -15.63
C SER A 260 -21.61 18.94 -14.21
N LYS A 261 -21.20 17.73 -13.78
CA LYS A 261 -21.57 17.15 -12.49
C LYS A 261 -20.49 17.37 -11.42
N LEU A 262 -19.23 17.50 -11.82
CA LEU A 262 -18.08 17.60 -10.95
C LEU A 262 -17.35 18.94 -11.12
N PRO A 263 -17.56 19.91 -10.21
CA PRO A 263 -16.83 21.16 -10.23
C PRO A 263 -15.31 20.93 -10.16
N GLY A 264 -14.55 21.52 -11.08
CA GLY A 264 -13.09 21.38 -11.11
C GLY A 264 -12.59 20.05 -11.71
N PHE A 265 -13.48 19.20 -12.23
CA PHE A 265 -13.08 18.03 -13.00
C PHE A 265 -12.47 18.44 -14.35
N THR A 266 -11.30 17.91 -14.65
CA THR A 266 -10.65 18.03 -15.95
C THR A 266 -10.27 16.65 -16.45
N TRP A 267 -10.15 16.49 -17.76
CA TRP A 267 -9.74 15.23 -18.34
C TRP A 267 -9.05 15.45 -19.68
N ASP A 268 -8.20 14.49 -20.04
CA ASP A 268 -7.54 14.42 -21.34
C ASP A 268 -7.42 12.97 -21.80
N TYR A 269 -7.10 12.77 -23.09
CA TYR A 269 -6.90 11.44 -23.64
C TYR A 269 -5.79 11.40 -24.68
N ILE A 270 -5.16 10.23 -24.78
CA ILE A 270 -3.99 10.01 -25.63
C ILE A 270 -4.09 8.64 -26.30
N ALA A 271 -3.66 8.57 -27.56
CA ALA A 271 -3.57 7.31 -28.29
C ALA A 271 -2.17 7.09 -28.84
N SER A 272 -1.68 5.85 -28.83
CA SER A 272 -0.32 5.54 -29.30
C SER A 272 -0.22 5.28 -30.80
N GLU A 273 -1.34 5.03 -31.50
CA GLU A 273 -1.36 4.76 -32.94
C GLU A 273 -0.96 5.99 -33.76
N GLU A 274 -0.08 5.80 -34.74
CA GLU A 274 0.31 6.86 -35.66
C GLU A 274 -0.89 7.35 -36.49
N GLY A 275 -1.07 8.67 -36.54
CA GLY A 275 -2.17 9.28 -37.30
C GLY A 275 -3.52 9.24 -36.59
N THR A 276 -3.54 8.93 -35.30
CA THR A 276 -4.73 9.03 -34.45
C THR A 276 -5.38 10.43 -34.48
N SER A 277 -6.70 10.47 -34.28
CA SER A 277 -7.46 11.70 -34.08
C SER A 277 -7.39 12.26 -32.65
N ALA A 278 -6.79 11.54 -31.71
CA ALA A 278 -6.60 12.00 -30.34
C ALA A 278 -5.79 13.32 -30.28
N PRO A 279 -6.05 14.20 -29.30
CA PRO A 279 -5.33 15.47 -29.15
C PRO A 279 -3.85 15.27 -28.85
N HIS A 280 -3.49 14.10 -28.28
CA HIS A 280 -2.14 13.69 -27.99
C HIS A 280 -1.82 12.34 -28.64
N THR A 281 -0.57 12.17 -29.07
CA THR A 281 -0.04 10.90 -29.57
C THR A 281 1.04 10.38 -28.62
N GLY A 282 0.88 9.16 -28.10
CA GLY A 282 1.86 8.54 -27.20
C GLY A 282 1.26 7.78 -26.02
N TYR A 283 1.84 7.95 -24.83
CA TYR A 283 1.46 7.23 -23.60
C TYR A 283 1.09 8.20 -22.47
N VAL A 284 0.23 7.76 -21.54
CA VAL A 284 -0.35 8.62 -20.49
C VAL A 284 0.69 9.42 -19.70
N THR A 285 1.86 8.85 -19.43
CA THR A 285 2.95 9.51 -18.68
C THR A 285 3.44 10.81 -19.33
N GLN A 286 3.27 10.96 -20.64
CA GLN A 286 3.75 12.11 -21.39
C GLN A 286 2.84 13.34 -21.28
N ILE A 287 1.61 13.16 -20.78
CA ILE A 287 0.64 14.24 -20.59
C ILE A 287 0.25 14.42 -19.12
N ILE A 288 0.98 13.78 -18.20
CA ILE A 288 0.92 14.13 -16.78
C ILE A 288 1.70 15.43 -16.58
N GLU A 289 1.00 16.48 -16.16
CA GLU A 289 1.61 17.76 -15.81
C GLU A 289 1.99 17.82 -14.32
N PRO A 290 3.00 18.62 -13.92
CA PRO A 290 3.34 18.82 -12.50
C PRO A 290 2.15 19.27 -11.63
N SER A 291 1.23 20.04 -12.21
CA SER A 291 -0.01 20.48 -11.55
C SER A 291 -0.93 19.31 -11.15
N HIS A 292 -0.91 18.20 -11.89
CA HIS A 292 -1.69 17.00 -11.60
C HIS A 292 -1.11 16.23 -10.40
N LEU A 293 0.19 16.40 -10.13
CA LEU A 293 0.91 15.67 -9.09
C LEU A 293 0.93 16.42 -7.75
N ASN A 294 0.62 17.72 -7.77
CA ASN A 294 0.52 18.56 -6.57
C ASN A 294 1.71 18.39 -5.61
N ASP A 295 2.95 18.43 -6.16
CA ASP A 295 4.20 18.25 -5.43
C ASP A 295 4.24 16.95 -4.57
N GLY A 296 3.54 15.90 -5.00
CA GLY A 296 3.44 14.61 -4.31
C GLY A 296 2.18 14.47 -3.44
N ASP A 297 1.50 15.56 -3.07
CA ASP A 297 0.24 15.50 -2.31
C ASP A 297 -0.95 15.21 -3.23
N VAL A 298 -0.97 14.03 -3.83
CA VAL A 298 -2.01 13.52 -4.73
C VAL A 298 -2.30 12.06 -4.43
N ASP A 299 -3.57 11.65 -4.58
CA ASP A 299 -3.94 10.24 -4.63
C ASP A 299 -4.06 9.81 -6.10
N VAL A 300 -3.20 8.89 -6.51
CA VAL A 300 -3.17 8.36 -7.88
C VAL A 300 -3.96 7.05 -7.94
N TYR A 301 -4.88 6.95 -8.89
CA TYR A 301 -5.65 5.73 -9.19
C TYR A 301 -5.37 5.29 -10.63
N LEU A 302 -4.79 4.11 -10.80
CA LEU A 302 -4.36 3.61 -12.09
C LEU A 302 -5.01 2.25 -12.41
N CYS A 303 -5.76 2.17 -13.50
CA CYS A 303 -6.31 0.90 -13.96
C CYS A 303 -6.04 0.67 -15.44
N GLY A 304 -5.53 -0.52 -15.78
CA GLY A 304 -5.24 -0.87 -17.16
C GLY A 304 -4.51 -2.20 -17.33
N PRO A 305 -3.95 -2.45 -18.52
CA PRO A 305 -3.16 -3.65 -18.77
C PRO A 305 -1.84 -3.62 -17.97
N PRO A 306 -1.30 -4.76 -17.52
CA PRO A 306 -0.09 -4.82 -16.70
C PRO A 306 1.10 -3.98 -17.23
N PRO A 307 1.40 -3.96 -18.55
CA PRO A 307 2.50 -3.14 -19.06
C PRO A 307 2.32 -1.63 -18.85
N MET A 308 1.07 -1.12 -18.88
CA MET A 308 0.80 0.28 -18.58
C MET A 308 1.03 0.58 -17.10
N VAL A 309 0.53 -0.30 -16.21
CA VAL A 309 0.71 -0.14 -14.77
C VAL A 309 2.20 -0.07 -14.41
N ASN A 310 2.97 -1.01 -14.95
CA ASN A 310 4.42 -1.08 -14.72
C ASN A 310 5.15 0.14 -15.29
N ALA A 311 4.73 0.64 -16.46
CA ALA A 311 5.34 1.83 -17.08
C ALA A 311 5.10 3.11 -16.26
N VAL A 312 3.91 3.29 -15.69
CA VAL A 312 3.60 4.46 -14.83
C VAL A 312 4.36 4.37 -13.52
N SER A 313 4.40 3.21 -12.85
CA SER A 313 5.18 3.04 -11.62
C SER A 313 6.65 3.34 -11.84
N LYS A 314 7.25 2.79 -12.90
CA LYS A 314 8.66 3.05 -13.25
C LYS A 314 8.91 4.53 -13.58
N TRP A 315 7.94 5.20 -14.20
CA TRP A 315 8.06 6.61 -14.51
C TRP A 315 8.06 7.47 -13.24
N LEU A 316 7.14 7.22 -12.30
CA LEU A 316 7.13 7.89 -10.98
C LEU A 316 8.47 7.74 -10.27
N ASP A 317 9.00 6.52 -10.21
CA ASP A 317 10.32 6.23 -9.62
C ASP A 317 11.44 7.02 -10.32
N SER A 318 11.44 7.04 -11.66
CA SER A 318 12.51 7.71 -12.43
C SER A 318 12.50 9.23 -12.31
N GLU A 319 11.33 9.82 -12.05
CA GLU A 319 11.17 11.26 -11.85
C GLU A 319 11.31 11.64 -10.37
N GLY A 320 11.48 10.68 -9.46
CA GLY A 320 11.56 10.92 -8.02
C GLY A 320 10.26 11.46 -7.43
N ILE A 321 9.11 11.06 -7.99
CA ILE A 321 7.79 11.49 -7.55
C ILE A 321 7.21 10.41 -6.62
N GLU A 322 6.91 10.80 -5.40
CA GLU A 322 6.23 9.95 -4.42
C GLU A 322 4.81 10.51 -4.16
N PRO A 323 3.76 9.93 -4.78
CA PRO A 323 2.39 10.28 -4.45
C PRO A 323 2.06 9.91 -3.01
N ALA A 324 1.21 10.71 -2.36
CA ALA A 324 0.71 10.41 -1.02
C ALA A 324 0.03 9.04 -0.96
N ASN A 325 -0.70 8.64 -2.01
CA ASN A 325 -1.13 7.26 -2.21
C ASN A 325 -1.11 6.88 -3.69
N PHE A 326 -0.76 5.63 -3.98
CA PHE A 326 -0.76 5.05 -5.31
C PHE A 326 -1.56 3.75 -5.33
N TYR A 327 -2.78 3.79 -5.85
CA TYR A 327 -3.68 2.64 -5.99
C TYR A 327 -3.68 2.17 -7.43
N PHE A 328 -3.61 0.85 -7.65
CA PHE A 328 -3.67 0.31 -9.00
C PHE A 328 -4.43 -1.00 -9.10
N GLU A 329 -4.93 -1.27 -10.30
CA GLU A 329 -5.60 -2.53 -10.68
C GLU A 329 -5.08 -2.99 -12.06
N ARG A 330 -4.77 -4.29 -12.17
CA ARG A 330 -4.20 -4.89 -13.40
C ARG A 330 -5.21 -5.82 -14.05
N PHE A 331 -5.54 -5.58 -15.31
CA PHE A 331 -6.38 -6.50 -16.08
C PHE A 331 -5.52 -7.60 -16.71
N ALA A 332 -5.14 -8.60 -15.90
CA ALA A 332 -4.36 -9.75 -16.35
C ALA A 332 -5.23 -10.81 -17.03
N PRO A 333 -4.79 -11.42 -18.15
CA PRO A 333 -5.43 -12.59 -18.73
C PRO A 333 -5.35 -13.80 -17.77
N LYS A 334 -6.43 -14.57 -17.62
CA LYS A 334 -6.41 -15.82 -16.81
C LYS A 334 -5.64 -16.98 -17.46
N GLU A 335 -5.30 -16.89 -18.76
CA GLU A 335 -4.48 -17.87 -19.48
C GLU A 335 -3.59 -17.14 -20.49
N SER A 336 -2.36 -17.60 -20.68
CA SER A 336 -1.48 -17.13 -21.76
C SER A 336 -2.04 -17.59 -23.11
N THR A 337 -3.00 -16.85 -23.65
CA THR A 337 -3.34 -16.97 -25.07
C THR A 337 -2.15 -16.44 -25.85
N GLY A 338 -1.36 -17.34 -26.45
CA GLY A 338 -0.22 -16.97 -27.29
C GLY A 338 -0.67 -15.98 -28.36
N GLY A 339 -0.32 -14.71 -28.18
CA GLY A 339 -0.82 -13.62 -29.03
C GLY A 339 -0.53 -12.20 -28.56
N ASP A 340 -0.12 -11.98 -27.30
CA ASP A 340 0.05 -10.61 -26.80
C ASP A 340 1.47 -10.07 -27.05
N ALA A 341 1.71 -9.71 -28.32
CA ALA A 341 2.87 -8.93 -28.76
C ALA A 341 2.47 -7.47 -29.09
N GLU A 342 1.51 -6.89 -28.35
CA GLU A 342 0.88 -5.61 -28.72
C GLU A 342 0.92 -4.54 -27.61
N THR A 343 1.86 -4.59 -26.66
CA THR A 343 2.06 -3.43 -25.77
C THR A 343 3.21 -2.52 -26.15
N GLY A 344 4.01 -2.82 -27.18
CA GLY A 344 5.01 -1.90 -27.73
C GLY A 344 6.05 -1.36 -26.73
N ALA A 345 6.01 -1.80 -25.46
CA ALA A 345 7.00 -1.50 -24.46
C ALA A 345 8.31 -2.17 -24.90
N PRO A 346 9.44 -1.47 -24.88
CA PRO A 346 10.70 -2.07 -25.26
C PRO A 346 10.91 -3.32 -24.39
N PRO A 347 11.28 -4.47 -25.00
CA PRO A 347 11.61 -5.66 -24.22
C PRO A 347 12.73 -5.32 -23.23
N SER A 348 12.55 -5.76 -21.99
CA SER A 348 13.57 -5.69 -20.94
C SER A 348 14.90 -6.21 -21.50
N PRO A 349 16.01 -5.45 -21.42
CA PRO A 349 17.28 -5.92 -21.95
C PRO A 349 17.87 -6.96 -21.00
N GLU A 350 17.62 -8.25 -21.27
CA GLU A 350 18.49 -9.30 -20.77
C GLU A 350 19.66 -9.54 -21.72
N LYS A 351 20.85 -9.54 -21.11
CA LYS A 351 22.20 -9.89 -21.60
C LYS A 351 23.00 -8.82 -22.33
N VAL A 352 23.80 -8.11 -21.55
CA VAL A 352 25.22 -7.93 -21.87
C VAL A 352 26.05 -8.28 -20.63
N ALA A 353 26.70 -9.43 -20.67
CA ALA A 353 27.85 -9.71 -19.82
C ALA A 353 29.12 -9.20 -20.52
N ALA A 354 30.06 -8.71 -19.70
CA ALA A 354 31.44 -8.32 -19.98
C ALA A 354 31.66 -6.93 -20.59
N GLU A 355 32.00 -5.95 -19.75
CA GLU A 355 33.37 -5.41 -19.57
C GLU A 355 33.32 -4.29 -18.51
N GLY A 356 34.34 -4.22 -17.66
CA GLY A 356 34.29 -3.56 -16.35
C GLY A 356 34.42 -2.04 -16.35
N ASP A 357 33.81 -1.42 -15.33
CA ASP A 357 34.57 -0.74 -14.27
C ASP A 357 33.69 -0.67 -13.01
N THR A 358 34.15 -1.25 -11.91
CA THR A 358 33.42 -1.32 -10.64
C THR A 358 33.63 -0.05 -9.84
N MET A 359 32.60 0.79 -9.70
CA MET A 359 32.50 1.67 -8.53
C MET A 359 32.01 0.84 -7.34
N THR A 360 32.72 0.96 -6.22
CA THR A 360 32.37 0.19 -5.01
C THR A 360 31.37 0.95 -4.16
N ARG A 361 30.49 0.20 -3.46
CA ARG A 361 29.40 0.69 -2.59
C ARG A 361 29.86 1.68 -1.49
N THR A 362 31.16 1.78 -1.25
CA THR A 362 31.78 2.71 -0.29
C THR A 362 31.98 4.12 -0.87
N GLU A 363 32.03 4.29 -2.19
CA GLU A 363 32.21 5.60 -2.85
C GLU A 363 30.88 6.37 -3.03
N ALA A 364 29.74 5.70 -2.89
CA ALA A 364 28.41 6.33 -2.93
C ALA A 364 28.01 7.00 -1.60
N VAL A 365 28.74 6.77 -0.50
CA VAL A 365 28.32 7.17 0.86
C VAL A 365 28.96 8.49 1.33
N SER A 366 29.64 9.24 0.45
CA SER A 366 30.39 10.45 0.86
C SER A 366 30.09 11.72 0.05
N SER A 367 28.94 11.84 -0.62
CA SER A 367 28.61 13.10 -1.33
C SER A 367 27.16 13.57 -1.19
N MET A 368 26.53 13.32 -0.05
CA MET A 368 25.25 13.95 0.31
C MET A 368 25.32 14.64 1.68
N GLU A 369 25.98 15.80 1.68
CA GLU A 369 25.72 16.92 2.59
C GLU A 369 25.22 18.04 1.66
N THR A 370 24.10 18.73 1.83
CA THR A 370 23.26 19.03 2.99
C THR A 370 21.87 19.42 2.46
N GLY A 371 20.83 18.73 2.90
CA GLY A 371 19.47 19.24 2.94
C GLY A 371 19.09 19.24 4.42
N ARG A 372 18.90 20.43 5.01
CA ARG A 372 18.53 20.57 6.42
C ARG A 372 17.14 19.93 6.59
N LEU A 373 17.10 18.68 7.08
CA LEU A 373 15.88 17.99 7.47
C LEU A 373 15.23 18.81 8.59
N GLU A 374 14.16 19.52 8.26
CA GLU A 374 13.29 20.12 9.27
C GLU A 374 12.34 19.03 9.76
N PHE A 375 12.76 18.31 10.81
CA PHE A 375 11.91 17.33 11.48
C PHE A 375 10.77 18.05 12.21
N ARG A 376 9.52 17.75 11.85
CA ARG A 376 8.36 18.30 12.56
C ARG A 376 8.06 17.45 13.80
N LYS A 377 7.28 18.01 14.72
CA LYS A 377 6.89 17.31 15.96
C LYS A 377 6.14 16.00 15.68
N GLU A 378 5.29 15.99 14.67
CA GLU A 378 4.53 14.79 14.29
C GLU A 378 5.44 13.65 13.86
N ASP A 379 6.52 13.94 13.11
CA ASP A 379 7.49 12.95 12.67
C ASP A 379 8.20 12.35 13.88
N SER A 380 8.76 13.19 14.76
CA SER A 380 9.48 12.72 15.94
C SER A 380 8.65 11.83 16.86
N PHE A 381 7.35 12.09 16.96
CA PHE A 381 6.44 11.26 17.76
C PHE A 381 6.21 9.89 17.14
N ALA A 382 6.05 9.82 15.81
CA ALA A 382 5.90 8.56 15.09
C ALA A 382 7.16 7.68 15.22
N HIS A 383 8.35 8.28 15.10
CA HIS A 383 9.62 7.58 15.27
C HIS A 383 9.81 7.04 16.71
N LEU A 384 9.44 7.82 17.73
CA LEU A 384 9.47 7.36 19.13
C LEU A 384 8.42 6.29 19.44
N ASP A 385 7.25 6.32 18.79
CA ASP A 385 6.25 5.24 18.89
C ASP A 385 6.72 3.94 18.24
N ALA A 386 7.33 4.04 17.06
CA ALA A 386 7.93 2.90 16.38
C ALA A 386 9.07 2.31 17.22
N ARG A 387 9.94 3.16 17.80
CA ARG A 387 11.00 2.73 18.73
C ARG A 387 10.43 1.99 19.93
N MET A 388 9.40 2.54 20.59
CA MET A 388 8.72 1.87 21.71
C MET A 388 8.18 0.49 21.31
N GLY A 389 7.55 0.38 20.13
CA GLY A 389 7.05 -0.90 19.62
C GLY A 389 8.15 -1.95 19.47
N LEU A 390 9.28 -1.56 18.86
CA LEU A 390 10.45 -2.42 18.71
C LEU A 390 11.08 -2.78 20.06
N GLU A 391 11.16 -1.84 21.01
CA GLU A 391 11.73 -2.07 22.34
C GLU A 391 10.88 -3.02 23.18
N LEU A 392 9.56 -2.92 23.07
CA LEU A 392 8.64 -3.89 23.66
C LEU A 392 8.85 -5.28 23.03
N ALA A 393 8.95 -5.35 21.70
CA ALA A 393 9.16 -6.62 20.99
C ALA A 393 10.51 -7.28 21.36
N VAL A 394 11.62 -6.54 21.39
CA VAL A 394 12.92 -7.10 21.77
C VAL A 394 12.97 -7.45 23.26
N THR A 395 12.23 -6.72 24.10
CA THR A 395 12.07 -7.06 25.52
C THR A 395 11.36 -8.39 25.71
N GLU A 396 10.28 -8.64 24.96
CA GLU A 396 9.59 -9.92 24.93
C GLU A 396 10.52 -11.08 24.53
N LEU A 397 11.41 -10.83 23.56
CA LEU A 397 12.36 -11.82 23.06
C LEU A 397 13.50 -12.10 24.05
N MET A 398 14.01 -11.09 24.74
CA MET A 398 15.24 -11.16 25.53
C MET A 398 15.02 -11.34 27.03
N MET A 399 13.79 -11.18 27.53
CA MET A 399 13.47 -11.34 28.95
C MET A 399 13.84 -12.74 29.46
N GLY A 400 14.69 -12.78 30.49
CA GLY A 400 15.22 -14.01 31.07
C GLY A 400 16.23 -14.78 30.20
N ARG A 401 16.68 -14.20 29.07
CA ARG A 401 17.63 -14.82 28.14
C ARG A 401 19.01 -14.16 28.11
N LEU A 402 19.17 -12.99 28.74
CA LEU A 402 20.46 -12.32 28.86
C LEU A 402 21.38 -13.06 29.84
N THR A 403 22.66 -13.15 29.50
CA THR A 403 23.70 -13.66 30.42
C THR A 403 24.02 -12.62 31.51
N GLU A 404 24.67 -13.05 32.61
CA GLU A 404 25.12 -12.12 33.65
C GLU A 404 26.07 -11.04 33.09
N GLU A 405 26.92 -11.40 32.13
CA GLU A 405 27.82 -10.44 31.46
C GLU A 405 27.04 -9.43 30.60
N GLN A 406 26.01 -9.90 29.89
CA GLN A 406 25.14 -9.03 29.10
C GLN A 406 24.31 -8.09 29.98
N LEU A 407 23.76 -8.57 31.10
CA LEU A 407 23.06 -7.73 32.07
C LEU A 407 23.99 -6.68 32.70
N HIS A 408 25.24 -7.06 33.02
CA HIS A 408 26.23 -6.12 33.53
C HIS A 408 26.57 -5.03 32.50
N GLN A 409 26.76 -5.41 31.23
CA GLN A 409 27.00 -4.43 30.16
C GLN A 409 25.78 -3.54 29.93
N PHE A 410 24.56 -4.09 29.95
CA PHE A 410 23.33 -3.32 29.80
C PHE A 410 23.19 -2.26 30.90
N ARG A 411 23.49 -2.64 32.15
CA ARG A 411 23.54 -1.71 33.28
C ARG A 411 24.57 -0.60 33.08
N ARG A 412 25.78 -0.92 32.63
CA ARG A 412 26.82 0.08 32.37
C ARG A 412 26.40 1.10 31.31
N LEU A 413 25.70 0.66 30.26
CA LEU A 413 25.18 1.54 29.23
C LEU A 413 24.06 2.45 29.79
N ALA A 414 23.14 1.91 30.58
CA ALA A 414 22.11 2.70 31.25
C ALA A 414 22.70 3.78 32.17
N GLU A 415 23.67 3.42 33.02
CA GLU A 415 24.35 4.36 33.92
C GLU A 415 25.09 5.45 33.14
N ALA A 416 25.71 5.12 32.00
CA ALA A 416 26.42 6.10 31.16
C ALA A 416 25.50 7.22 30.66
N THR A 417 24.24 6.93 30.33
CA THR A 417 23.26 7.96 29.89
C THR A 417 22.97 9.02 30.95
N THR A 418 23.22 8.72 32.23
CA THR A 418 22.95 9.65 33.35
C THR A 418 24.08 10.66 33.56
N HIS A 419 25.29 10.40 33.05
CA HIS A 419 26.45 11.27 33.29
C HIS A 419 26.37 12.61 32.56
N SER A 420 25.72 12.64 31.40
CA SER A 420 25.55 13.83 30.56
C SER A 420 24.27 14.60 30.90
N VAL A 421 23.63 14.28 32.03
CA VAL A 421 22.41 14.92 32.55
C VAL A 421 22.67 15.47 33.95
N GLY A 422 22.46 16.78 34.13
CA GLY A 422 22.60 17.46 35.42
C GLY A 422 21.38 18.31 35.74
N ALA A 423 20.78 18.15 36.92
CA ALA A 423 19.66 18.97 37.41
C ALA A 423 18.44 19.08 36.45
N GLY A 424 18.23 18.07 35.60
CA GLY A 424 17.12 18.04 34.62
C GLY A 424 17.46 18.65 33.26
N THR A 425 18.73 18.96 32.99
CA THR A 425 19.18 19.45 31.67
C THR A 425 20.33 18.62 31.12
N VAL A 426 20.46 18.61 29.80
CA VAL A 426 21.60 17.99 29.10
C VAL A 426 22.82 18.90 29.23
N SER A 427 23.90 18.39 29.84
CA SER A 427 25.16 19.13 29.99
C SER A 427 26.14 18.86 28.83
N ASP A 428 26.02 17.73 28.15
CA ASP A 428 26.80 17.37 26.97
C ASP A 428 25.88 16.66 25.96
N PRO A 429 25.36 17.38 24.94
CA PRO A 429 24.41 16.82 23.96
C PRO A 429 25.01 15.70 23.11
N GLU A 430 26.27 15.83 22.67
CA GLU A 430 26.92 14.82 21.84
C GLU A 430 27.12 13.52 22.62
N GLU A 431 27.55 13.64 23.88
CA GLU A 431 27.71 12.47 24.76
C GLU A 431 26.35 11.85 25.13
N TYR A 432 25.32 12.66 25.39
CA TYR A 432 23.98 12.16 25.71
C TYR A 432 23.35 11.39 24.54
N VAL A 433 23.41 11.94 23.31
CA VAL A 433 22.87 11.26 22.12
C VAL A 433 23.58 9.94 21.87
N ARG A 434 24.92 9.93 21.93
CA ARG A 434 25.71 8.71 21.73
C ARG A 434 25.39 7.64 22.78
N THR A 435 25.38 8.00 24.06
CA THR A 435 25.11 7.03 25.14
C THR A 435 23.65 6.55 25.15
N ASN A 436 22.69 7.41 24.78
CA ASN A 436 21.30 7.00 24.58
C ASN A 436 21.19 5.96 23.45
N GLU A 437 21.76 6.25 22.28
CA GLU A 437 21.77 5.33 21.15
C GLU A 437 22.38 3.97 21.54
N GLU A 438 23.56 3.98 22.16
CA GLU A 438 24.24 2.76 22.62
C GLU A 438 23.40 1.93 23.59
N PHE A 439 22.68 2.57 24.52
CA PHE A 439 21.79 1.89 25.46
C PHE A 439 20.62 1.20 24.75
N HIS A 440 19.91 1.93 23.89
CA HIS A 440 18.70 1.40 23.25
C HIS A 440 19.01 0.42 22.12
N GLU A 441 20.12 0.61 21.39
CA GLU A 441 20.57 -0.34 20.36
C GLU A 441 21.02 -1.69 20.97
N TYR A 442 21.53 -1.67 22.21
CA TYR A 442 22.15 -2.83 22.84
C TYR A 442 21.28 -4.08 22.83
N LEU A 443 20.00 -3.97 23.23
CA LEU A 443 19.08 -5.11 23.27
C LEU A 443 18.86 -5.71 21.88
N PHE A 444 18.81 -4.88 20.85
CA PHE A 444 18.71 -5.34 19.46
C PHE A 444 19.98 -6.06 19.01
N MET A 445 21.16 -5.53 19.35
CA MET A 445 22.44 -6.17 19.05
C MET A 445 22.56 -7.56 19.69
N VAL A 446 22.22 -7.68 20.98
CA VAL A 446 22.35 -8.95 21.70
C VAL A 446 21.21 -9.93 21.45
N SER A 447 20.16 -9.50 20.72
CA SER A 447 19.07 -10.37 20.30
C SER A 447 19.43 -11.34 19.16
N ASP A 448 20.57 -11.12 18.51
CA ASP A 448 21.02 -11.85 17.32
C ASP A 448 19.97 -11.86 16.18
N ASN A 449 19.14 -10.81 16.14
CA ASN A 449 18.14 -10.60 15.10
C ASN A 449 18.55 -9.40 14.23
N PRO A 450 19.20 -9.63 13.06
CA PRO A 450 19.71 -8.54 12.22
C PRO A 450 18.58 -7.67 11.65
N ALA A 451 17.39 -8.22 11.44
CA ALA A 451 16.24 -7.48 10.95
C ALA A 451 15.72 -6.49 12.01
N LEU A 452 15.58 -6.90 13.27
CA LEU A 452 15.18 -5.99 14.36
C LEU A 452 16.21 -4.88 14.60
N LEU A 453 17.50 -5.22 14.51
CA LEU A 453 18.58 -4.24 14.61
C LEU A 453 18.54 -3.23 13.45
N GLU A 454 18.26 -3.68 12.23
CA GLU A 454 18.12 -2.80 11.07
C GLU A 454 16.84 -1.94 11.16
N SER A 455 15.71 -2.50 11.59
CA SER A 455 14.47 -1.75 11.83
C SER A 455 14.68 -0.65 12.87
N TYR A 456 15.40 -0.92 13.97
CA TYR A 456 15.75 0.11 14.96
C TYR A 456 16.61 1.21 14.35
N ARG A 457 17.65 0.84 13.57
CA ARG A 457 18.57 1.80 12.95
C ARG A 457 17.91 2.70 11.91
N ARG A 458 16.85 2.24 11.23
CA ARG A 458 16.08 3.02 10.25
C ARG A 458 15.13 4.05 10.89
N LEU A 459 15.01 4.09 12.22
CA LEU A 459 14.14 5.06 12.88
C LEU A 459 14.75 6.46 12.99
N ASP A 460 16.04 6.65 12.69
CA ASP A 460 16.74 7.95 12.68
C ASP A 460 16.55 8.81 13.96
N VAL A 461 16.24 8.17 15.10
CA VAL A 461 15.98 8.87 16.37
C VAL A 461 17.23 9.61 16.86
N ARG A 462 18.40 9.04 16.61
CA ARG A 462 19.70 9.63 16.94
C ARG A 462 19.91 10.92 16.15
N GLU A 463 19.67 10.91 14.84
CA GLU A 463 19.79 12.06 13.95
C GLU A 463 18.83 13.17 14.38
N GLN A 464 17.60 12.82 14.78
CA GLN A 464 16.63 13.79 15.32
C GLN A 464 17.11 14.42 16.63
N MET A 465 17.62 13.63 17.57
CA MET A 465 18.14 14.14 18.83
C MET A 465 19.38 15.01 18.61
N ALA A 466 20.32 14.58 17.77
CA ALA A 466 21.52 15.34 17.42
C ALA A 466 21.18 16.66 16.71
N ALA A 467 20.13 16.65 15.87
CA ALA A 467 19.64 17.85 15.23
C ALA A 467 18.97 18.80 16.23
N THR A 468 18.41 18.32 17.34
CA THR A 468 17.53 19.14 18.20
C THR A 468 18.18 19.58 19.51
N PHE A 469 19.05 18.75 20.11
CA PHE A 469 19.54 18.98 21.45
C PHE A 469 20.76 19.91 21.47
N GLU A 470 20.70 20.91 22.34
CA GLU A 470 21.79 21.84 22.65
C GLU A 470 22.14 21.80 24.15
N GLU A 471 23.29 22.37 24.53
CA GLU A 471 23.69 22.46 25.94
C GLU A 471 22.62 23.24 26.73
N GLY A 472 22.11 22.63 27.80
CA GLY A 472 21.03 23.21 28.60
C GLY A 472 19.61 22.80 28.16
N THR A 473 19.45 21.93 27.15
CA THR A 473 18.14 21.35 26.78
C THR A 473 17.49 20.73 28.01
N GLU A 474 16.27 21.18 28.35
CA GLU A 474 15.49 20.57 29.43
C GLU A 474 15.03 19.18 29.01
N ILE A 475 15.33 18.19 29.85
CA ILE A 475 14.81 16.83 29.69
C ILE A 475 13.88 16.51 30.84
N PHE A 476 12.82 15.77 30.54
CA PHE A 476 11.88 15.38 31.57
C PHE A 476 12.63 14.58 32.65
N ALA A 477 12.42 14.94 33.93
CA ALA A 477 13.34 14.63 35.04
C ALA A 477 13.63 13.14 35.29
N ARG A 478 12.91 12.24 34.62
CA ARG A 478 13.03 10.79 34.75
C ARG A 478 13.63 10.06 33.55
N VAL A 479 13.77 10.68 32.38
CA VAL A 479 14.09 9.96 31.13
C VAL A 479 15.37 9.13 31.23
N ALA A 480 16.45 9.68 31.82
CA ALA A 480 17.70 8.95 32.04
C ALA A 480 17.61 7.91 33.17
N GLN A 481 16.77 8.16 34.18
CA GLN A 481 16.52 7.20 35.26
C GLN A 481 15.69 6.01 34.76
N ASP A 482 14.81 6.20 33.79
CA ASP A 482 13.99 5.14 33.24
C ASP A 482 14.84 4.08 32.52
N HIS A 483 15.98 4.43 31.91
CA HIS A 483 16.93 3.43 31.38
C HIS A 483 17.42 2.48 32.48
N VAL A 484 17.77 3.02 33.65
CA VAL A 484 18.21 2.22 34.81
C VAL A 484 17.06 1.35 35.32
N ASP A 485 15.85 1.89 35.35
CA ASP A 485 14.64 1.15 35.75
C ASP A 485 14.30 0.01 34.76
N VAL A 486 14.55 0.19 33.45
CA VAL A 486 14.42 -0.88 32.45
C VAL A 486 15.40 -2.01 32.76
N VAL A 487 16.68 -1.71 32.98
CA VAL A 487 17.68 -2.75 33.31
C VAL A 487 17.34 -3.47 34.62
N ALA A 488 16.88 -2.73 35.63
CA ALA A 488 16.45 -3.33 36.90
C ALA A 488 15.28 -4.33 36.69
N ALA A 489 14.37 -4.05 35.76
CA ALA A 489 13.30 -4.98 35.41
C ALA A 489 13.82 -6.24 34.71
N PHE A 490 14.82 -6.11 33.82
CA PHE A 490 15.49 -7.26 33.18
C PHE A 490 16.23 -8.14 34.20
N GLU A 491 16.92 -7.55 35.18
CA GLU A 491 17.60 -8.29 36.24
C GLU A 491 16.62 -9.01 37.18
N ALA A 492 15.47 -8.41 37.44
CA ALA A 492 14.39 -9.01 38.21
C ALA A 492 13.58 -10.05 37.41
N ASN A 493 13.83 -10.14 36.09
CA ASN A 493 13.01 -10.89 35.15
C ASN A 493 11.52 -10.50 35.22
N ASP A 494 11.24 -9.21 35.43
CA ASP A 494 9.91 -8.63 35.61
C ASP A 494 9.46 -7.96 34.31
N LYS A 495 8.76 -8.75 33.51
CA LYS A 495 8.27 -8.38 32.19
C LYS A 495 7.21 -7.26 32.23
N GLU A 496 6.31 -7.30 33.21
CA GLU A 496 5.28 -6.27 33.34
C GLU A 496 5.93 -4.94 33.71
N ARG A 497 6.87 -4.95 34.64
CA ARG A 497 7.63 -3.75 35.01
C ARG A 497 8.45 -3.19 33.85
N ALA A 498 9.13 -4.04 33.07
CA ALA A 498 9.91 -3.58 31.91
C ALA A 498 9.03 -2.86 30.89
N ARG A 499 7.87 -3.45 30.56
CA ARG A 499 6.88 -2.86 29.66
C ARG A 499 6.33 -1.53 30.16
N GLU A 500 5.99 -1.43 31.45
CA GLU A 500 5.52 -0.18 32.05
C GLU A 500 6.56 0.94 31.94
N VAL A 501 7.83 0.63 32.23
CA VAL A 501 8.90 1.61 32.19
C VAL A 501 9.21 2.04 30.76
N ILE A 502 9.25 1.11 29.78
CA ILE A 502 9.47 1.44 28.36
C ILE A 502 8.36 2.36 27.83
N MET A 503 7.10 2.09 28.17
CA MET A 503 5.98 2.95 27.77
C MET A 503 6.04 4.33 28.42
N ALA A 504 6.41 4.40 29.71
CA ALA A 504 6.60 5.68 30.40
C ALA A 504 7.75 6.48 29.79
N HIS A 505 8.89 5.82 29.54
CA HIS A 505 10.06 6.40 28.91
C HIS A 505 9.73 6.99 27.53
N ALA A 506 9.01 6.25 26.67
CA ALA A 506 8.64 6.73 25.34
C ALA A 506 7.76 7.99 25.39
N ARG A 507 6.83 8.07 26.35
CA ARG A 507 6.01 9.26 26.58
C ARG A 507 6.87 10.45 27.03
N ASP A 508 7.72 10.24 28.03
CA ASP A 508 8.56 11.29 28.61
C ASP A 508 9.64 11.77 27.61
N ALA A 509 10.10 10.88 26.71
CA ALA A 509 10.99 11.20 25.58
C ALA A 509 10.30 12.07 24.51
N LYS A 510 9.01 11.81 24.21
CA LYS A 510 8.22 12.68 23.31
C LYS A 510 8.04 14.08 23.86
N GLU A 511 7.76 14.20 25.15
CA GLU A 511 7.68 15.52 25.80
C GLU A 511 9.02 16.25 25.72
N THR A 512 10.12 15.55 26.00
CA THR A 512 11.49 16.08 25.87
C THR A 512 11.79 16.56 24.44
N MET A 513 11.49 15.75 23.42
CA MET A 513 11.68 16.13 22.02
C MET A 513 10.81 17.31 21.63
N SER A 514 9.54 17.36 22.05
CA SER A 514 8.66 18.49 21.78
C SER A 514 9.21 19.79 22.36
N THR A 515 9.66 19.77 23.62
CA THR A 515 10.23 20.96 24.27
C THR A 515 11.53 21.41 23.58
N ALA A 516 12.38 20.46 23.18
CA ALA A 516 13.62 20.78 22.48
C ALA A 516 13.37 21.38 21.08
N ILE A 517 12.40 20.84 20.33
CA ILE A 517 11.97 21.38 19.03
C ILE A 517 11.40 22.80 19.22
N ASP A 518 10.51 23.00 20.20
CA ASP A 518 9.92 24.32 20.52
C ASP A 518 10.99 25.36 20.88
N ALA A 519 11.96 24.99 21.71
CA ALA A 519 13.05 25.89 22.11
C ALA A 519 13.91 26.29 20.91
N LYS A 520 14.17 25.36 19.99
CA LYS A 520 14.95 25.60 18.77
C LYS A 520 14.19 26.46 17.75
N GLU A 521 12.88 26.28 17.64
CA GLU A 521 12.01 27.12 16.81
C GLU A 521 11.87 28.54 17.37
N ALA A 522 11.83 28.70 18.69
CA ALA A 522 11.76 30.02 19.35
C ALA A 522 13.09 30.78 19.38
N GLY A 523 14.22 30.09 19.14
CA GLY A 523 15.58 30.66 19.09
C GLY A 523 16.06 31.07 17.70
N ASN A 524 15.37 30.65 16.63
CA ASN A 524 15.54 31.13 15.24
C ASN A 524 14.65 32.35 14.96
#